data_AF-A0A6P0U0H4-F1
#
_entry.id   AF-A0A6P0U0H4-F1
#
_cell.length_a   1.000
_cell.length_b   1.000
_cell.length_c   1.000
_cell.angle_alpha   90.00
_cell.angle_beta   90.00
_cell.angle_gamma   90.00
#
_symmetry.space_group_name_H-M   'P 1'
#
loop_
_entity.id
_entity.type
_entity.pdbx_description
1 polymer ?
#
loop_
_entity_poly.entity_id
_entity_poly.type
_entity_poly.pdbx_seq_one_letter_code
_entity_poly.pdbx_strand_id
1 'polypeptide(L)'
;MPTNIIKKNNQYICEVRMKDKHYKPTKSRVAHQLYRIRVIVALAILIFLSTIESAIAHHPMDGKTPSNLWEGFLSGVGHPVIGIDHLAFVVAVGLIAVGIPNGILILASFLATVILGTDIHLLSIDLPLTEIAIALSVVAFGIMLVLKQRLSLQLLSIFAAIAGIFHGYAYGEGIIGAEMTPLFAYL
;
A
#
# COMPACT_ATOMS: atom_id res chain seq x y z
N MET A 1 45.59 18.31 -2.02
CA MET A 1 45.40 17.85 -3.41
C MET A 1 46.47 18.54 -4.25
N PRO A 2 47.20 17.87 -5.16
CA PRO A 2 48.13 18.59 -6.03
C PRO A 2 47.31 19.41 -7.04
N THR A 3 47.43 20.73 -6.97
CA THR A 3 46.81 21.68 -7.90
C THR A 3 47.89 22.04 -8.92
N ASN A 4 47.71 21.68 -10.19
CA ASN A 4 48.58 22.18 -11.26
C ASN A 4 48.00 23.49 -11.78
N ILE A 5 48.77 24.56 -11.69
CA ILE A 5 48.42 25.87 -12.27
C ILE A 5 49.09 25.94 -13.64
N ILE A 6 48.29 25.98 -14.70
CA ILE A 6 48.79 26.05 -16.07
C ILE A 6 48.50 27.45 -16.61
N LYS A 7 49.52 28.13 -17.15
CA LYS A 7 49.38 29.44 -17.80
C LYS A 7 49.08 29.22 -19.28
N LYS A 8 47.92 29.67 -19.75
CA LYS A 8 47.53 29.59 -21.17
C LYS A 8 46.95 30.94 -21.60
N ASN A 9 47.44 31.50 -22.70
CA ASN A 9 47.02 32.81 -23.24
C ASN A 9 46.94 33.94 -22.19
N ASN A 10 47.99 34.07 -21.37
CA ASN A 10 48.12 35.08 -20.32
C ASN A 10 47.05 35.05 -19.20
N GLN A 11 46.29 33.95 -19.10
CA GLN A 11 45.41 33.65 -17.98
C GLN A 11 45.91 32.40 -17.22
N TYR A 12 45.69 32.39 -15.91
CA TYR A 12 45.99 31.24 -15.05
C TYR A 12 44.72 30.40 -14.90
N ILE A 13 44.76 29.14 -15.32
CA ILE A 13 43.65 28.20 -15.14
C ILE A 13 44.05 27.19 -14.06
N CYS A 14 43.28 27.13 -12.98
CA CYS A 14 43.42 26.10 -11.94
C CYS A 14 42.62 24.86 -12.35
N GLU A 15 43.31 23.79 -12.76
CA GLU A 15 42.67 22.52 -13.07
C GLU A 15 42.53 21.69 -11.78
N VAL A 16 41.33 21.68 -11.20
CA VAL A 16 41.03 20.83 -10.05
C VAL A 16 40.72 19.43 -10.55
N ARG A 17 41.71 18.54 -10.52
CA ARG A 17 41.51 17.12 -10.82
C ARG A 17 40.69 16.45 -9.72
N MET A 18 39.37 16.43 -9.87
CA MET A 18 38.50 15.61 -9.04
C MET A 18 38.80 14.14 -9.33
N LYS A 19 39.24 13.40 -8.30
CA LYS A 19 39.31 11.94 -8.37
C LYS A 19 37.88 11.42 -8.26
N ASP A 20 37.36 10.87 -9.35
CA ASP A 20 36.06 10.20 -9.37
C ASP A 20 36.13 8.98 -8.45
N LYS A 21 35.71 9.15 -7.19
CA LYS A 21 35.56 8.03 -6.27
C LYS A 21 34.31 7.26 -6.67
N HIS A 22 34.49 6.24 -7.52
CA HIS A 22 33.46 5.23 -7.74
C HIS A 22 33.11 4.54 -6.41
N TYR A 23 32.00 4.97 -5.80
CA TYR A 23 31.44 4.38 -4.59
C TYR A 23 30.86 2.99 -4.92
N LYS A 24 31.60 1.93 -4.61
CA LYS A 24 31.10 0.54 -4.63
C LYS A 24 30.69 0.15 -3.20
N PRO A 25 29.39 -0.05 -2.92
CA PRO A 25 28.98 -0.51 -1.59
C PRO A 25 29.62 -1.87 -1.29
N THR A 26 30.17 -2.01 -0.08
CA THR A 26 30.87 -3.24 0.34
C THR A 26 29.87 -4.38 0.52
N LYS A 27 30.24 -5.58 0.04
CA LYS A 27 29.39 -6.79 0.04
C LYS A 27 28.81 -7.13 1.42
N SER A 28 29.55 -6.86 2.51
CA SER A 28 29.09 -7.09 3.89
C SER A 28 28.00 -6.12 4.33
N ARG A 29 28.04 -4.86 3.87
CA ARG A 29 27.04 -3.83 4.22
C ARG A 29 25.69 -4.15 3.59
N VAL A 30 25.71 -4.64 2.33
CA VAL A 30 24.51 -5.11 1.62
C VAL A 30 23.94 -6.37 2.28
N ALA A 31 24.79 -7.32 2.69
CA ALA A 31 24.36 -8.53 3.38
C ALA A 31 23.73 -8.25 4.75
N HIS A 32 24.31 -7.35 5.54
CA HIS A 32 23.73 -6.91 6.82
C HIS A 32 22.41 -6.15 6.64
N GLN A 33 22.29 -5.35 5.59
CA GLN A 33 21.04 -4.63 5.28
C GLN A 33 19.92 -5.61 4.89
N LEU A 34 20.22 -6.62 4.07
CA LEU A 34 19.28 -7.69 3.73
C LEU A 34 18.90 -8.56 4.94
N TYR A 35 19.84 -8.86 5.83
CA TYR A 35 19.58 -9.60 7.06
C TYR A 35 18.67 -8.80 8.01
N ARG A 36 18.92 -7.50 8.20
CA ARG A 36 18.06 -6.63 9.02
C ARG A 36 16.66 -6.51 8.45
N ILE A 37 16.52 -6.38 7.13
CA ILE A 37 15.21 -6.36 6.48
C ILE A 37 14.48 -7.69 6.71
N ARG A 38 15.15 -8.84 6.55
CA ARG A 38 14.56 -10.16 6.82
C ARG A 38 14.09 -10.30 8.26
N VAL A 39 14.87 -9.82 9.22
CA VAL A 39 14.51 -9.85 10.65
C VAL A 39 13.33 -8.92 10.94
N ILE A 40 13.31 -7.70 10.39
CA ILE A 40 12.19 -6.76 10.55
C ILE A 40 10.91 -7.32 9.92
N VAL A 41 10.99 -7.89 8.72
CA VAL A 41 9.85 -8.51 8.05
C VAL A 41 9.35 -9.72 8.84
N ALA A 42 10.24 -10.58 9.33
CA ALA A 42 9.86 -11.72 10.15
C ALA A 42 9.19 -11.30 11.46
N LEU A 43 9.72 -10.28 12.14
CA LEU A 43 9.11 -9.72 13.36
C LEU A 43 7.78 -9.04 13.06
N ALA A 44 7.66 -8.30 11.96
CA ALA A 44 6.41 -7.67 11.55
C ALA A 44 5.34 -8.72 11.24
N ILE A 45 5.68 -9.79 10.53
CA ILE A 45 4.79 -10.93 10.28
C ILE A 45 4.38 -11.58 11.61
N LEU A 46 5.32 -11.82 12.53
CA LEU A 46 5.04 -12.47 13.81
C LEU A 46 4.14 -11.61 14.71
N ILE A 47 4.38 -10.30 14.76
CA ILE A 47 3.56 -9.33 15.49
C ILE A 47 2.16 -9.26 14.87
N PHE A 48 2.10 -9.24 13.54
CA PHE A 48 0.84 -9.15 12.82
C PHE A 48 -0.02 -10.42 12.93
N LEU A 49 0.61 -11.60 12.95
CA LEU A 49 -0.07 -12.86 13.26
C LEU A 49 -0.54 -12.91 14.73
N SER A 50 0.12 -12.19 15.64
CA SER A 50 -0.32 -12.08 17.04
C SER A 50 -1.43 -11.05 17.27
N THR A 51 -1.79 -10.25 16.27
CA THR A 51 -2.89 -9.27 16.33
C THR A 51 -4.10 -9.68 15.49
N ILE A 52 -4.27 -10.98 15.19
CA ILE A 52 -5.53 -11.53 14.66
C ILE A 52 -6.54 -11.59 15.82
N GLU A 53 -6.78 -10.47 16.49
CA GLU A 53 -8.04 -10.25 17.15
C GLU A 53 -8.95 -9.78 16.02
N SER A 54 -10.04 -10.53 15.78
CA SER A 54 -11.06 -10.15 14.79
C SER A 54 -11.24 -8.64 14.82
N ALA A 55 -11.22 -8.04 13.65
CA ALA A 55 -11.66 -6.68 13.51
C ALA A 55 -13.17 -6.68 13.82
N ILE A 56 -13.52 -6.61 15.11
CA ILE A 56 -14.58 -5.69 15.51
C ILE A 56 -14.01 -4.33 15.13
N ALA A 57 -14.08 -3.99 13.85
CA ALA A 57 -14.14 -2.61 13.45
C ALA A 57 -15.39 -2.11 14.16
N HIS A 58 -15.19 -1.36 15.25
CA HIS A 58 -16.23 -0.46 15.72
C HIS A 58 -16.62 0.34 14.49
N HIS A 59 -17.76 0.00 13.89
CA HIS A 59 -18.20 0.65 12.66
C HIS A 59 -18.11 2.17 12.87
N PRO A 60 -17.80 2.97 11.82
CA PRO A 60 -17.69 4.42 11.93
C PRO A 60 -18.88 5.11 12.61
N MET A 61 -20.01 4.40 12.72
CA MET A 61 -21.27 4.83 13.33
C MET A 61 -21.77 3.91 14.47
N ASP A 62 -20.89 3.23 15.21
CA ASP A 62 -21.25 2.33 16.32
C ASP A 62 -22.27 1.23 15.94
N GLY A 63 -22.18 0.74 14.69
CA GLY A 63 -23.06 -0.29 14.13
C GLY A 63 -24.39 0.24 13.59
N LYS A 64 -24.59 1.55 13.56
CA LYS A 64 -25.74 2.16 12.89
C LYS A 64 -25.50 2.21 11.38
N THR A 65 -26.48 1.76 10.62
CA THR A 65 -26.51 1.92 9.16
C THR A 65 -26.68 3.40 8.82
N PRO A 66 -25.88 3.97 7.90
CA PRO A 66 -26.04 5.35 7.48
C PRO A 66 -27.43 5.56 6.84
N SER A 67 -28.07 6.68 7.16
CA SER A 67 -29.46 6.97 6.75
C SER A 67 -29.57 8.00 5.62
N ASN A 68 -28.50 8.74 5.34
CA ASN A 68 -28.48 9.81 4.34
C ASN A 68 -27.12 9.92 3.65
N LEU A 69 -27.04 10.71 2.58
CA LEU A 69 -25.82 10.91 1.78
C LEU A 69 -24.60 11.31 2.62
N TRP A 70 -24.81 12.20 3.60
CA TRP A 70 -23.71 12.74 4.40
C TRP A 70 -23.13 11.69 5.35
N GLU A 71 -24.00 10.93 6.01
CA GLU A 71 -23.62 9.79 6.84
C GLU A 71 -22.95 8.68 6.02
N GLY A 72 -23.47 8.39 4.82
CA GLY A 72 -22.86 7.42 3.89
C GLY A 72 -21.43 7.82 3.52
N PHE A 73 -21.22 9.08 3.12
CA PHE A 73 -19.88 9.60 2.80
C PHE A 73 -18.92 9.57 3.98
N LEU A 74 -19.36 10.05 5.15
CA LEU A 74 -18.52 10.04 6.35
C LEU A 74 -18.17 8.62 6.80
N SER A 75 -19.12 7.69 6.70
CA SER A 75 -18.87 6.27 7.00
C SER A 75 -17.91 5.64 6.00
N GLY A 76 -18.05 5.95 4.71
CA GLY A 76 -17.18 5.45 3.64
C GLY A 76 -15.74 5.94 3.76
N VAL A 77 -15.55 7.22 4.12
CA VAL A 77 -14.22 7.79 4.41
C VAL A 77 -13.68 7.29 5.75
N GLY A 78 -14.54 7.07 6.73
CA GLY A 78 -14.17 6.61 8.07
C GLY A 78 -13.73 5.15 8.10
N HIS A 79 -14.28 4.29 7.23
CA HIS A 79 -14.00 2.85 7.23
C HIS A 79 -12.52 2.49 7.14
N PRO A 80 -11.73 3.01 6.17
CA PRO A 80 -10.29 2.76 6.10
C PRO A 80 -9.54 3.41 7.23
N VAL A 81 -10.00 4.56 7.71
CA VAL A 81 -9.29 5.33 8.75
C VAL A 81 -9.33 4.58 10.08
N ILE A 82 -10.45 3.90 10.37
CA ILE A 82 -10.61 3.06 11.55
C ILE A 82 -9.96 1.68 11.31
N GLY A 83 -10.10 1.11 10.10
CA GLY A 83 -9.38 -0.09 9.66
C GLY A 83 -7.94 0.21 9.23
N ILE A 84 -7.03 0.37 10.21
CA ILE A 84 -5.63 0.79 9.95
C ILE A 84 -4.88 -0.13 8.96
N ASP A 85 -5.29 -1.39 8.84
CA ASP A 85 -4.81 -2.36 7.85
C ASP A 85 -5.21 -1.98 6.42
N HIS A 86 -6.46 -1.57 6.20
CA HIS A 86 -6.95 -1.06 4.92
C HIS A 86 -6.25 0.24 4.54
N LEU A 87 -6.11 1.19 5.48
CA LEU A 87 -5.36 2.42 5.23
C LEU A 87 -3.90 2.14 4.87
N ALA A 88 -3.24 1.26 5.61
CA ALA A 88 -1.86 0.88 5.34
C ALA A 88 -1.71 0.26 3.93
N PHE A 89 -2.66 -0.57 3.51
CA PHE A 89 -2.71 -1.12 2.16
C PHE A 89 -2.87 -0.04 1.09
N VAL A 90 -3.86 0.86 1.24
CA VAL A 90 -4.15 1.95 0.30
C VAL A 90 -2.93 2.86 0.12
N VAL A 91 -2.26 3.20 1.22
CA VAL A 91 -1.01 3.98 1.18
C VAL A 91 0.08 3.20 0.45
N ALA A 92 0.26 1.90 0.75
CA ALA A 92 1.29 1.09 0.11
C ALA A 92 1.09 0.94 -1.40
N VAL A 93 -0.13 0.62 -1.84
CA VAL A 93 -0.44 0.49 -3.28
C VAL A 93 -0.34 1.84 -4.00
N GLY A 94 -0.76 2.94 -3.37
CA GLY A 94 -0.61 4.29 -3.89
C GLY A 94 0.85 4.68 -4.10
N LEU A 95 1.72 4.42 -3.12
CA LEU A 95 3.15 4.68 -3.22
C LEU A 95 3.84 3.82 -4.29
N ILE A 96 3.44 2.55 -4.42
CA ILE A 96 3.94 1.66 -5.49
C ILE A 96 3.55 2.21 -6.87
N ALA A 97 2.30 2.62 -7.04
CA ALA A 97 1.77 3.11 -8.31
C ALA A 97 2.46 4.39 -8.80
N VAL A 98 2.76 5.34 -7.91
CA VAL A 98 3.51 6.56 -8.26
C VAL A 98 4.90 6.23 -8.84
N GLY A 99 5.49 5.11 -8.43
CA GLY A 99 6.79 4.67 -8.92
C GLY A 99 6.78 3.98 -10.28
N ILE A 100 5.61 3.74 -10.90
CA ILE A 100 5.46 2.90 -12.09
C ILE A 100 4.74 3.69 -13.22
N PRO A 101 5.25 3.66 -14.46
CA PRO A 101 4.54 4.21 -15.61
C PRO A 101 3.15 3.58 -15.75
N ASN A 102 2.11 4.41 -15.92
CA ASN A 102 0.70 3.99 -15.93
C ASN A 102 0.24 3.30 -14.63
N GLY A 103 0.88 3.57 -13.49
CA GLY A 103 0.53 2.99 -12.19
C GLY A 103 -0.91 3.28 -11.74
N ILE A 104 -1.58 4.28 -12.33
CA ILE A 104 -3.01 4.53 -12.13
C ILE A 104 -3.87 3.28 -12.43
N LEU A 105 -3.43 2.39 -13.33
CA LEU A 105 -4.12 1.14 -13.64
C LEU A 105 -4.10 0.14 -12.47
N ILE A 106 -3.11 0.23 -11.57
CA ILE A 106 -3.07 -0.57 -10.34
C ILE A 106 -4.20 -0.11 -9.42
N LEU A 107 -4.32 1.21 -9.20
CA LEU A 107 -5.39 1.79 -8.38
C LEU A 107 -6.77 1.53 -8.99
N ALA A 108 -6.91 1.70 -10.30
CA ALA A 108 -8.18 1.45 -11.00
C ALA A 108 -8.61 -0.03 -10.85
N SER A 109 -7.67 -0.98 -10.96
CA SER A 109 -7.98 -2.40 -10.76
C SER A 109 -8.39 -2.72 -9.32
N PHE A 110 -7.73 -2.10 -8.34
CA PHE A 110 -8.09 -2.21 -6.93
C PHE A 110 -9.49 -1.64 -6.68
N LEU A 111 -9.76 -0.41 -7.10
CA LEU A 111 -11.05 0.24 -6.85
C LEU A 111 -12.21 -0.50 -7.53
N ALA A 112 -12.01 -0.97 -8.77
CA ALA A 112 -13.03 -1.74 -9.47
C ALA A 112 -13.38 -3.05 -8.73
N THR A 113 -12.39 -3.70 -8.14
CA THR A 113 -12.62 -4.94 -7.38
C THR A 113 -13.05 -4.72 -5.94
N VAL A 114 -12.79 -3.54 -5.36
CA VAL A 114 -13.42 -3.11 -4.10
C VAL A 114 -14.94 -3.04 -4.27
N ILE A 115 -15.42 -2.39 -5.34
CA ILE A 115 -16.86 -2.35 -5.64
C ILE A 115 -17.42 -3.78 -5.78
N LEU A 116 -16.74 -4.64 -6.54
CA LEU A 116 -17.17 -6.04 -6.70
C LEU A 116 -17.16 -6.81 -5.37
N GLY A 117 -16.17 -6.61 -4.51
CA GLY A 117 -16.10 -7.20 -3.19
C GLY A 117 -17.27 -6.78 -2.30
N THR A 118 -17.59 -5.49 -2.30
CA THR A 118 -18.74 -4.93 -1.60
C THR A 118 -20.04 -5.56 -2.11
N ASP A 119 -20.21 -5.66 -3.44
CA ASP A 119 -21.39 -6.28 -4.04
C ASP A 119 -21.54 -7.76 -3.65
N ILE A 120 -20.44 -8.53 -3.60
CA ILE A 120 -20.45 -9.93 -3.14
C ILE A 120 -21.00 -10.02 -1.71
N HIS A 121 -20.55 -9.12 -0.82
CA HIS A 121 -21.02 -9.06 0.56
C HIS A 121 -22.51 -8.70 0.65
N LEU A 122 -22.95 -7.69 -0.11
CA LEU A 122 -24.35 -7.26 -0.16
C LEU A 122 -25.29 -8.35 -0.71
N LEU A 123 -24.80 -9.23 -1.58
CA LEU A 123 -25.51 -10.40 -2.07
C LEU A 123 -25.57 -11.55 -1.04
N SER A 124 -25.05 -11.35 0.17
CA SER A 124 -24.98 -12.36 1.24
C SER A 124 -24.21 -13.62 0.82
N ILE A 125 -23.21 -13.46 -0.05
CA ILE A 125 -22.31 -14.55 -0.44
C ILE A 125 -21.12 -14.54 0.52
N ASP A 126 -20.97 -15.58 1.33
CA ASP A 126 -19.87 -15.63 2.30
C ASP A 126 -18.51 -15.86 1.62
N LEU A 127 -17.55 -15.00 1.96
CA LEU A 127 -16.18 -15.10 1.48
C LEU A 127 -15.29 -15.52 2.66
N PRO A 128 -14.81 -16.78 2.72
CA PRO A 128 -14.05 -17.25 3.87
C PRO A 128 -12.64 -16.64 3.90
N LEU A 129 -12.08 -16.54 5.11
CA LEU A 129 -10.69 -16.10 5.36
C LEU A 129 -10.39 -14.66 4.90
N THR A 130 -11.40 -13.79 4.86
CA THR A 130 -11.28 -12.37 4.45
C THR A 130 -10.22 -11.61 5.25
N GLU A 131 -10.27 -11.70 6.57
CA GLU A 131 -9.28 -11.08 7.46
C GLU A 131 -7.85 -11.54 7.14
N ILE A 132 -7.65 -12.85 6.94
CA ILE A 132 -6.33 -13.42 6.61
C ILE A 132 -5.86 -12.93 5.24
N ALA A 133 -6.76 -12.83 4.26
CA ALA A 133 -6.43 -12.36 2.92
C ALA A 133 -6.05 -10.87 2.91
N ILE A 134 -6.80 -10.03 3.62
CA ILE A 134 -6.47 -8.60 3.84
C ILE A 134 -5.10 -8.52 4.50
N ALA A 135 -4.92 -9.27 5.57
CA ALA A 135 -3.68 -9.32 6.33
C ALA A 135 -2.46 -9.66 5.45
N LEU A 136 -2.54 -10.75 4.71
CA LEU A 136 -1.48 -11.17 3.79
C LEU A 136 -1.22 -10.12 2.70
N SER A 137 -2.26 -9.44 2.20
CA SER A 137 -2.13 -8.40 1.20
C SER A 137 -1.34 -7.19 1.71
N VAL A 138 -1.59 -6.74 2.95
CA VAL A 138 -0.85 -5.62 3.57
C VAL A 138 0.62 -5.97 3.71
N VAL A 139 0.93 -7.16 4.23
CA VAL A 139 2.30 -7.64 4.38
C VAL A 139 2.98 -7.74 3.02
N ALA A 140 2.32 -8.33 2.02
CA ALA A 140 2.88 -8.52 0.68
C ALA A 140 3.22 -7.17 0.03
N PHE A 141 2.28 -6.22 -0.01
CA PHE A 141 2.49 -4.90 -0.61
C PHE A 141 3.50 -4.07 0.19
N GLY A 142 3.51 -4.17 1.53
CA GLY A 142 4.51 -3.53 2.37
C GLY A 142 5.93 -4.05 2.08
N ILE A 143 6.10 -5.36 1.92
CA ILE A 143 7.38 -5.97 1.52
C ILE A 143 7.80 -5.50 0.13
N MET A 144 6.88 -5.50 -0.85
CA MET A 144 7.16 -5.02 -2.20
C MET A 144 7.64 -3.57 -2.21
N LEU A 145 7.00 -2.71 -1.42
CA LEU A 145 7.35 -1.30 -1.25
C LEU A 145 8.75 -1.12 -0.65
N VAL A 146 9.07 -1.85 0.43
CA VAL A 146 10.38 -1.76 1.12
C VAL A 146 11.51 -2.32 0.27
N LEU A 147 11.29 -3.45 -0.39
CA LEU A 147 12.30 -4.12 -1.21
C LEU A 147 12.49 -3.47 -2.59
N LYS A 148 11.66 -2.49 -2.95
CA LYS A 148 11.64 -1.86 -4.28
C LYS A 148 11.61 -2.92 -5.39
N GLN A 149 10.79 -3.95 -5.21
CA GLN A 149 10.67 -5.02 -6.21
C GLN A 149 10.16 -4.45 -7.53
N ARG A 150 10.80 -4.86 -8.63
CA ARG A 150 10.38 -4.46 -9.98
C ARG A 150 9.41 -5.48 -10.56
N LEU A 151 8.19 -5.51 -10.03
CA LEU A 151 7.11 -6.27 -10.64
C LEU A 151 6.55 -5.54 -11.86
N SER A 152 6.03 -6.29 -12.82
CA SER A 152 5.35 -5.71 -13.98
C SER A 152 4.04 -5.05 -13.55
N LEU A 153 3.62 -4.03 -14.30
CA LEU A 153 2.33 -3.35 -14.09
C LEU A 153 1.17 -4.34 -14.02
N GLN A 154 1.16 -5.33 -14.93
CA GLN A 154 0.13 -6.37 -15.00
C GLN A 154 0.06 -7.20 -13.72
N LEU A 155 1.20 -7.65 -13.19
CA LEU A 155 1.22 -8.45 -11.95
C LEU A 155 0.76 -7.64 -10.75
N LEU A 156 1.18 -6.38 -10.66
CA LEU A 156 0.73 -5.49 -9.59
C LEU A 156 -0.77 -5.20 -9.67
N SER A 157 -1.30 -4.97 -10.87
CA SER A 157 -2.75 -4.83 -11.07
C SER A 157 -3.51 -6.10 -10.69
N ILE A 158 -3.01 -7.30 -11.03
CA ILE A 158 -3.66 -8.56 -10.65
C ILE A 158 -3.66 -8.73 -9.12
N PHE A 159 -2.52 -8.52 -8.46
CA PHE A 159 -2.46 -8.63 -7.01
C PHE A 159 -3.31 -7.57 -6.30
N ALA A 160 -3.33 -6.35 -6.82
CA ALA A 160 -4.17 -5.28 -6.30
C ALA A 160 -5.65 -5.60 -6.51
N ALA A 161 -6.02 -6.19 -7.65
CA ALA A 161 -7.39 -6.64 -7.91
C ALA A 161 -7.83 -7.76 -6.95
N ILE A 162 -6.98 -8.77 -6.72
CA ILE A 162 -7.28 -9.83 -5.76
C ILE A 162 -7.47 -9.24 -4.36
N ALA A 163 -6.56 -8.37 -3.91
CA ALA A 163 -6.69 -7.69 -2.64
C ALA A 163 -7.98 -6.85 -2.56
N GLY A 164 -8.33 -6.13 -3.63
CA GLY A 164 -9.53 -5.30 -3.71
C GLY A 164 -10.81 -6.06 -3.43
N ILE A 165 -10.94 -7.31 -3.88
CA ILE A 165 -12.12 -8.15 -3.57
C ILE A 165 -12.30 -8.32 -2.06
N PHE A 166 -11.23 -8.66 -1.34
CA PHE A 166 -11.32 -8.90 0.10
C PHE A 166 -11.50 -7.60 0.91
N HIS A 167 -10.80 -6.53 0.53
CA HIS A 167 -10.96 -5.20 1.15
C HIS A 167 -12.37 -4.65 0.91
N GLY A 168 -12.92 -4.83 -0.30
CA GLY A 168 -14.31 -4.46 -0.63
C GLY A 168 -15.34 -5.28 0.14
N TYR A 169 -15.09 -6.58 0.28
CA TYR A 169 -15.97 -7.46 1.06
C TYR A 169 -16.09 -6.99 2.51
N ALA A 170 -14.96 -6.68 3.17
CA ALA A 170 -14.96 -6.11 4.52
C ALA A 170 -15.64 -4.73 4.58
N TYR A 171 -15.50 -3.92 3.52
CA TYR A 171 -16.23 -2.66 3.38
C TYR A 171 -17.75 -2.85 3.39
N GLY A 172 -18.25 -3.94 2.80
CA GLY A 172 -19.68 -4.26 2.73
C GLY A 172 -20.33 -4.49 4.10
N GLU A 173 -19.57 -4.98 5.10
CA GLU A 173 -20.08 -5.18 6.47
C GLU A 173 -20.65 -3.88 7.06
N GLY A 174 -20.02 -2.74 6.73
CA GLY A 174 -20.40 -1.41 7.24
C GLY A 174 -21.71 -0.83 6.73
N ILE A 175 -22.28 -1.42 5.68
CA ILE A 175 -23.43 -0.85 4.95
C ILE A 175 -24.52 -1.87 4.64
N ILE A 176 -24.43 -3.08 5.18
CA ILE A 176 -25.55 -4.04 5.12
C ILE A 176 -26.82 -3.36 5.64
N GLY A 177 -27.88 -3.41 4.84
CA GLY A 177 -29.19 -2.84 5.20
C GLY A 177 -29.32 -1.32 5.01
N ALA A 178 -28.31 -0.63 4.48
CA ALA A 178 -28.42 0.79 4.14
C ALA A 178 -29.34 1.01 2.92
N GLU A 179 -30.04 2.16 2.90
CA GLU A 179 -30.82 2.57 1.72
C GLU A 179 -29.91 2.92 0.52
N MET A 180 -30.45 2.96 -0.69
CA MET A 180 -29.68 3.22 -1.92
C MET A 180 -28.92 4.55 -1.88
N THR A 181 -29.50 5.57 -1.25
CA THR A 181 -28.92 6.90 -1.17
C THR A 181 -27.60 6.93 -0.39
N PRO A 182 -27.52 6.50 0.88
CA PRO A 182 -26.24 6.39 1.60
C PRO A 182 -25.26 5.39 0.96
N LEU A 183 -25.75 4.34 0.30
CA LEU A 183 -24.91 3.35 -0.38
C LEU A 183 -24.00 3.98 -1.45
N PHE A 184 -24.55 4.86 -2.29
CA PHE A 184 -23.77 5.54 -3.33
C PHE A 184 -22.74 6.52 -2.78
N ALA A 185 -22.99 7.10 -1.60
CA ALA A 185 -22.06 8.03 -0.98
C ALA A 185 -20.92 7.32 -0.25
N TYR A 186 -21.10 6.03 0.09
CA TYR A 186 -20.15 5.23 0.84
C TYR A 186 -19.00 4.65 0.00
N LEU A 187 -19.26 4.38 -1.30
CA LEU A 187 -18.30 3.87 -2.28
C LEU A 187 -17.50 5.00 -2.93
#